data_AF-B8BV62-F1
#
_entry.id   AF-B8BV62-F1
#
_cell.length_a   1.000
_cell.length_b   1.000
_cell.length_c   1.000
_cell.angle_alpha   90.00
_cell.angle_beta   90.00
_cell.angle_gamma   90.00
#
_symmetry.space_group_name_H-M   'P 1'
#
loop_
_entity.id
_entity.type
_entity.pdbx_description
1 polymer ?
#
loop_
_entity_poly.entity_id
_entity_poly.type
_entity_poly.pdbx_seq_one_letter_code
_entity_poly.pdbx_strand_id
1 'polypeptide(L)'
;MPYLPGRLPKSTTHLFHQAVYDCPLDTDYYLFIVRDPLARSRSAFVYGRPLDAQGHNPHEHKYEDLKKLYVDCNYQTMNDLARHGLGTEGHASDTCKQRARDMLRGTGRYESHHFFNYQYYNDAIPKDAKIMVIRTEHMAEDWLDLEVGLGGKNYTSISFPRENSQPKQERDLILGDSERMLLCHELCAEIQVYKSLLQRAINIKDDQYETSMKELRATCPNEADIERCSFDPPDISRKIDDFRGDVPF
;
A
#
# COMPACT_ATOMS: atom_id res chain seq x y z
N MET A 1 -18.35 8.58 13.77
CA MET A 1 -18.49 8.06 12.38
C MET A 1 -19.68 7.11 12.34
N PRO A 2 -20.52 7.13 11.30
CA PRO A 2 -21.53 6.09 11.13
C PRO A 2 -20.82 4.76 10.83
N TYR A 3 -21.15 3.72 11.59
CA TYR A 3 -20.64 2.37 11.35
C TYR A 3 -21.24 1.81 10.06
N LEU A 4 -20.42 1.14 9.24
CA LEU A 4 -20.94 0.37 8.11
C LEU A 4 -21.85 -0.75 8.67
N PRO A 5 -23.02 -0.99 8.06
CA PRO A 5 -23.89 -2.08 8.47
C PRO A 5 -23.31 -3.42 8.00
N GLY A 6 -23.67 -4.50 8.69
CA GLY A 6 -23.36 -5.86 8.23
C GLY A 6 -22.72 -6.74 9.29
N ARG A 7 -22.33 -7.95 8.86
CA ARG A 7 -21.59 -8.92 9.66
C ARG A 7 -20.09 -8.67 9.59
N LEU A 8 -19.55 -8.26 8.45
CA LEU A 8 -18.12 -8.05 8.26
C LEU A 8 -17.54 -7.08 9.32
N PRO A 9 -18.11 -5.88 9.55
CA PRO A 9 -17.64 -4.98 10.61
C PRO A 9 -17.72 -5.56 12.03
N LYS A 10 -18.61 -6.53 12.26
CA LYS A 10 -18.78 -7.19 13.57
C LYS A 10 -17.82 -8.34 13.76
N SER A 11 -17.37 -8.96 12.68
CA SER A 11 -16.43 -10.08 12.67
C SER A 11 -14.97 -9.61 12.57
N THR A 12 -14.71 -8.40 12.08
CA THR A 12 -13.37 -7.80 12.06
C THR A 12 -13.14 -6.98 13.33
N THR A 13 -12.56 -7.59 14.36
CA THR A 13 -12.38 -6.98 15.70
C THR A 13 -10.95 -6.52 16.00
N HIS A 14 -9.99 -6.90 15.15
CA HIS A 14 -8.57 -6.63 15.30
C HIS A 14 -8.06 -5.77 14.14
N LEU A 15 -7.10 -4.91 14.42
CA LEU A 15 -6.46 -4.02 13.47
C LEU A 15 -4.97 -4.33 13.33
N PHE A 16 -4.58 -4.80 12.14
CA PHE A 16 -3.19 -4.79 11.73
C PHE A 16 -2.89 -3.58 10.84
N HIS A 17 -2.39 -2.48 11.44
CA HIS A 17 -2.04 -1.27 10.71
C HIS A 17 -0.80 -0.58 11.30
N GLN A 18 0.20 -0.36 10.46
CA GLN A 18 1.49 0.20 10.85
C GLN A 18 2.17 -0.66 11.94
N ALA A 19 2.48 -0.07 13.09
CA ALA A 19 3.08 -0.74 14.25
C ALA A 19 2.02 -1.32 15.23
N VAL A 20 0.73 -1.28 14.86
CA VAL A 20 -0.33 -1.90 15.66
C VAL A 20 -0.57 -3.30 15.12
N TYR A 21 -0.22 -4.30 15.93
CA TYR A 21 -0.52 -5.72 15.68
C TYR A 21 -1.25 -6.28 16.90
N ASP A 22 -2.58 -6.34 16.82
CA ASP A 22 -3.44 -6.90 17.87
C ASP A 22 -4.15 -8.20 17.43
N CYS A 23 -3.72 -8.77 16.29
CA CYS A 23 -4.27 -9.99 15.72
C CYS A 23 -3.68 -11.23 16.41
N PRO A 24 -4.50 -12.10 17.02
CA PRO A 24 -4.05 -13.41 17.47
C PRO A 24 -3.53 -14.26 16.30
N LEU A 25 -2.58 -15.17 16.58
CA LEU A 25 -2.06 -16.10 15.56
C LEU A 25 -3.08 -17.17 15.16
N ASP A 26 -4.06 -17.44 16.02
CA ASP A 26 -5.13 -18.42 15.84
C ASP A 26 -6.41 -17.81 15.28
N THR A 27 -6.32 -16.63 14.64
CA THR A 27 -7.47 -16.02 13.97
C THR A 27 -7.91 -16.86 12.77
N ASP A 28 -9.23 -16.89 12.52
CA ASP A 28 -9.82 -17.67 11.44
C ASP A 28 -9.36 -17.21 10.05
N TYR A 29 -9.11 -15.90 9.89
CA TYR A 29 -8.65 -15.29 8.65
C TYR A 29 -8.00 -13.92 8.89
N TYR A 30 -7.15 -13.50 7.96
CA TYR A 30 -6.63 -12.14 7.87
C TYR A 30 -7.28 -11.41 6.70
N LEU A 31 -7.90 -10.25 6.96
CA LEU A 31 -8.50 -9.41 5.94
C LEU A 31 -7.53 -8.32 5.50
N PHE A 32 -7.13 -8.35 4.24
CA PHE A 32 -6.32 -7.32 3.61
C PHE A 32 -7.19 -6.36 2.83
N ILE A 33 -7.02 -5.06 3.06
CA ILE A 33 -7.54 -4.02 2.17
C ILE A 33 -6.40 -3.62 1.24
N VAL A 34 -6.48 -4.06 -0.01
CA VAL A 34 -5.44 -3.84 -1.01
C VAL A 34 -5.86 -2.78 -2.03
N ARG A 35 -4.90 -2.22 -2.74
CA ARG A 35 -5.05 -1.23 -3.79
C ARG A 35 -3.94 -1.46 -4.80
N ASP A 36 -4.14 -1.08 -6.07
CA ASP A 36 -3.07 -1.04 -7.07
C ASP A 36 -1.80 -0.41 -6.44
N PRO A 37 -0.64 -1.10 -6.43
CA PRO A 37 0.55 -0.66 -5.70
C PRO A 37 1.05 0.73 -6.09
N LEU A 38 0.96 1.09 -7.37
CA LEU A 38 1.33 2.42 -7.83
C LEU A 38 0.33 3.47 -7.32
N ALA A 39 -0.97 3.22 -7.43
CA ALA A 39 -2.01 4.10 -6.94
C ALA A 39 -1.95 4.26 -5.41
N ARG A 40 -1.66 3.19 -4.68
CA ARG A 40 -1.38 3.19 -3.24
C ARG A 40 -0.20 4.09 -2.92
N SER A 41 0.94 3.86 -3.57
CA SER A 41 2.18 4.63 -3.37
C SER A 41 1.97 6.12 -3.64
N ARG A 42 1.27 6.47 -4.72
CA ARG A 42 0.91 7.87 -5.03
C ARG A 42 -0.01 8.48 -3.99
N SER A 43 -1.01 7.75 -3.53
CA SER A 43 -1.91 8.21 -2.49
C SER A 43 -1.14 8.46 -1.19
N ALA A 44 -0.37 7.48 -0.72
CA ALA A 44 0.47 7.58 0.46
C ALA A 44 1.43 8.78 0.40
N PHE A 45 2.07 9.00 -0.75
CA PHE A 45 2.98 10.13 -0.93
C PHE A 45 2.28 11.49 -0.78
N VAL A 46 1.07 11.64 -1.33
CA VAL A 46 0.33 12.91 -1.24
C VAL A 46 -0.15 13.18 0.19
N TYR A 47 -0.75 12.19 0.86
CA TYR A 47 -1.23 12.34 2.24
C TYR A 47 -0.11 12.37 3.28
N GLY A 48 1.06 11.83 2.94
CA GLY A 48 2.25 11.81 3.78
C GLY A 48 3.07 13.11 3.75
N ARG A 49 2.70 14.12 2.97
CA ARG A 49 3.45 15.38 2.97
C ARG A 49 3.52 15.99 4.37
N PRO A 50 4.70 16.44 4.83
CA PRO A 50 4.86 17.01 6.16
C PRO A 50 4.15 18.35 6.31
N LEU A 51 3.88 19.04 5.20
CA LEU A 51 3.21 20.33 5.16
C LEU A 51 1.97 20.24 4.26
N ASP A 52 0.85 20.79 4.72
CA ASP A 52 -0.34 20.96 3.90
C ASP A 52 -0.17 22.11 2.88
N ALA A 53 -1.21 22.37 2.07
CA ALA A 53 -1.18 23.44 1.08
C ALA A 53 -1.07 24.86 1.69
N GLN A 54 -1.35 24.99 2.99
CA GLN A 54 -1.27 26.22 3.77
C GLN A 54 0.04 26.32 4.56
N GLY A 55 0.92 25.29 4.48
CA GLY A 55 2.18 25.25 5.20
C GLY A 55 2.05 24.82 6.67
N HIS A 56 0.89 24.32 7.11
CA HIS A 56 0.76 23.73 8.44
C HIS A 56 1.40 22.36 8.47
N ASN A 57 1.86 21.95 9.66
CA ASN A 57 2.44 20.63 9.90
C ASN A 57 1.41 19.71 10.58
N PRO A 58 0.55 19.00 9.83
CA PRO A 58 -0.42 18.07 10.40
C PRO A 58 0.24 16.85 11.07
N HIS A 59 1.52 16.62 10.79
CA HIS A 59 2.29 15.44 11.21
C HIS A 59 3.47 15.83 12.10
N GLU A 60 3.29 16.76 13.04
CA GLU A 60 4.37 17.33 13.86
C GLU A 60 5.29 16.25 14.47
N HIS A 61 4.71 15.19 15.01
CA HIS A 61 5.41 14.06 15.61
C HIS A 61 6.20 13.17 14.62
N LYS A 62 5.97 13.29 13.31
CA LYS A 62 6.66 12.54 12.23
C LYS A 62 7.47 13.46 11.32
N TYR A 63 7.50 14.76 11.60
CA TYR A 63 8.05 15.76 10.70
C TYR A 63 9.51 15.48 10.31
N GLU A 64 10.36 15.12 11.26
CA GLU A 64 11.79 14.87 10.99
C GLU A 64 12.03 13.69 10.03
N ASP A 65 11.19 12.65 10.09
CA ASP A 65 11.30 11.52 9.17
C ASP A 65 10.77 11.86 7.77
N LEU A 66 9.65 12.57 7.71
CA LEU A 66 9.06 13.02 6.45
C LEU A 66 9.97 14.05 5.76
N LYS A 67 10.50 15.03 6.50
CA LYS A 67 11.36 16.11 6.01
C LYS A 67 12.55 15.57 5.21
N LYS A 68 13.17 14.46 5.65
CA LYS A 68 14.31 13.82 4.96
C LYS A 68 14.01 13.49 3.50
N LEU A 69 12.78 13.13 3.18
CA LEU A 69 12.38 12.79 1.82
C LEU A 69 11.74 13.98 1.10
N TYR A 70 10.73 14.60 1.71
CA TYR A 70 9.93 15.62 1.01
C TYR A 70 10.66 16.96 0.90
N VAL A 71 11.37 17.38 1.95
CA VAL A 71 11.97 18.71 2.05
C VAL A 71 13.44 18.68 1.67
N ASP A 72 14.25 17.84 2.31
CA ASP A 72 15.70 17.78 2.09
C ASP A 72 16.05 17.36 0.65
N CYS A 73 15.23 16.47 0.06
CA CYS A 73 15.39 16.03 -1.33
C CYS A 73 14.51 16.79 -2.33
N ASN A 74 13.67 17.71 -1.83
CA ASN A 74 12.76 18.53 -2.63
C ASN A 74 11.85 17.73 -3.58
N TYR A 75 11.38 16.56 -3.14
CA TYR A 75 10.40 15.79 -3.89
C TYR A 75 8.99 16.31 -3.57
N GLN A 76 8.50 17.23 -4.39
CA GLN A 76 7.17 17.81 -4.19
C GLN A 76 6.08 16.87 -4.70
N THR A 77 6.31 16.15 -5.78
CA THR A 77 5.40 15.17 -6.38
C THR A 77 6.05 13.81 -6.56
N MET A 78 5.24 12.76 -6.79
CA MET A 78 5.77 11.45 -7.18
C MET A 78 6.49 11.49 -8.54
N ASN A 79 6.10 12.41 -9.42
CA ASN A 79 6.81 12.65 -10.66
C ASN A 79 8.23 13.19 -10.40
N ASP A 80 8.39 14.13 -9.45
CA ASP A 80 9.70 14.66 -9.06
C ASP A 80 10.58 13.57 -8.44
N LEU A 81 10.00 12.74 -7.55
CA LEU A 81 10.70 11.61 -6.95
C LEU A 81 11.20 10.64 -8.02
N ALA A 82 10.35 10.28 -8.97
CA ALA A 82 10.72 9.37 -10.05
C ALA A 82 11.78 9.99 -10.97
N ARG A 83 11.53 11.20 -11.48
CA ARG A 83 12.39 11.87 -12.44
C ARG A 83 13.77 12.19 -11.85
N HIS A 84 13.81 12.75 -10.65
CA HIS A 84 15.06 13.23 -10.06
C HIS A 84 15.74 12.20 -9.16
N GLY A 85 14.97 11.37 -8.45
CA GLY A 85 15.48 10.37 -7.52
C GLY A 85 15.76 9.00 -8.13
N LEU A 86 15.02 8.60 -9.17
CA LEU A 86 15.18 7.28 -9.80
C LEU A 86 15.77 7.35 -11.21
N GLY A 87 15.52 8.44 -11.93
CA GLY A 87 16.03 8.65 -13.28
C GLY A 87 17.56 8.63 -13.33
N THR A 88 18.11 8.04 -14.39
CA THR A 88 19.56 8.00 -14.67
C THR A 88 20.15 9.40 -14.80
N GLU A 89 19.42 10.30 -15.46
CA GLU A 89 19.75 11.73 -15.60
C GLU A 89 19.24 12.59 -14.43
N GLY A 90 18.74 11.97 -13.37
CA GLY A 90 18.22 12.67 -12.19
C GLY A 90 19.31 13.47 -11.47
N HIS A 91 19.00 14.73 -11.17
CA HIS A 91 19.92 15.67 -10.51
C HIS A 91 19.91 15.59 -8.97
N ALA A 92 19.18 14.66 -8.36
CA ALA A 92 19.21 14.47 -6.91
C ALA A 92 20.59 13.96 -6.45
N SER A 93 20.97 14.27 -5.22
CA SER A 93 22.16 13.71 -4.59
C SER A 93 22.03 12.19 -4.42
N ASP A 94 23.15 11.47 -4.30
CA ASP A 94 23.14 10.02 -4.09
C ASP A 94 22.33 9.62 -2.85
N THR A 95 22.44 10.39 -1.77
CA THR A 95 21.62 10.24 -0.57
C THR A 95 20.13 10.31 -0.90
N CYS A 96 19.71 11.28 -1.72
CA CYS A 96 18.31 11.45 -2.08
C CYS A 96 17.80 10.40 -3.08
N LYS A 97 18.67 9.90 -3.96
CA LYS A 97 18.38 8.75 -4.82
C LYS A 97 18.17 7.48 -3.97
N GLN A 98 19.03 7.27 -2.97
CA GLN A 98 18.89 6.15 -2.06
C GLN A 98 17.60 6.25 -1.23
N ARG A 99 17.29 7.43 -0.65
CA ARG A 99 16.03 7.68 0.08
C ARG A 99 14.79 7.37 -0.76
N ALA A 100 14.80 7.71 -2.06
CA ALA A 100 13.68 7.41 -2.95
C ALA A 100 13.46 5.90 -3.11
N ARG A 101 14.55 5.12 -3.33
CA ARG A 101 14.47 3.66 -3.40
C ARG A 101 14.06 3.03 -2.07
N ASP A 102 14.66 3.49 -0.98
CA ASP A 102 14.39 2.97 0.35
C ASP A 102 12.93 3.20 0.77
N MET A 103 12.33 4.35 0.39
CA MET A 103 10.91 4.59 0.58
C MET A 103 10.08 3.55 -0.21
N LEU A 104 10.28 3.44 -1.53
CA LEU A 104 9.45 2.59 -2.38
C LEU A 104 9.56 1.10 -2.04
N ARG A 105 10.74 0.67 -1.56
CA ARG A 105 11.00 -0.70 -1.12
C ARG A 105 10.63 -0.96 0.34
N GLY A 106 10.20 0.06 1.08
CA GLY A 106 9.79 -0.06 2.48
C GLY A 106 10.92 -0.39 3.45
N THR A 107 12.17 -0.04 3.10
CA THR A 107 13.36 -0.21 3.96
C THR A 107 13.67 1.07 4.76
N GLY A 108 13.27 2.23 4.24
CA GLY A 108 13.43 3.53 4.90
C GLY A 108 12.15 4.02 5.55
N ARG A 109 12.21 4.36 6.84
CA ARG A 109 11.07 4.94 7.58
C ARG A 109 10.94 6.44 7.29
N TYR A 110 10.46 6.78 6.11
CA TYR A 110 10.13 8.17 5.74
C TYR A 110 8.63 8.42 5.85
N GLU A 111 7.82 7.61 5.16
CA GLU A 111 6.36 7.63 5.23
C GLU A 111 5.88 6.26 5.71
N SER A 112 4.89 6.24 6.60
CA SER A 112 4.44 5.04 7.29
C SER A 112 3.78 3.98 6.39
N HIS A 113 3.01 4.35 5.37
CA HIS A 113 2.39 3.38 4.46
C HIS A 113 3.41 2.79 3.49
N HIS A 114 4.43 3.55 3.09
CA HIS A 114 5.58 3.00 2.35
C HIS A 114 6.43 2.09 3.23
N PHE A 115 6.70 2.48 4.47
CA PHE A 115 7.43 1.64 5.40
C PHE A 115 6.64 0.36 5.72
N PHE A 116 5.40 0.44 6.16
CA PHE A 116 4.54 -0.73 6.36
C PHE A 116 3.80 -1.09 5.05
N ASN A 117 4.55 -1.70 4.14
CA ASN A 117 4.10 -2.14 2.81
C ASN A 117 3.48 -3.55 2.84
N TYR A 118 3.02 -4.06 1.69
CA TYR A 118 2.40 -5.38 1.63
C TYR A 118 3.35 -6.50 2.01
N GLN A 119 4.64 -6.39 1.69
CA GLN A 119 5.64 -7.37 2.13
C GLN A 119 5.64 -7.50 3.66
N TYR A 120 5.65 -6.38 4.38
CA TYR A 120 5.58 -6.40 5.85
C TYR A 120 4.34 -7.11 6.37
N TYR A 121 3.15 -6.75 5.87
CA TYR A 121 1.91 -7.36 6.34
C TYR A 121 1.80 -8.85 5.98
N ASN A 122 2.29 -9.25 4.81
CA ASN A 122 2.29 -10.64 4.37
C ASN A 122 3.27 -11.51 5.18
N ASP A 123 4.44 -10.99 5.49
CA ASP A 123 5.49 -11.74 6.21
C ASP A 123 5.23 -11.77 7.73
N ALA A 124 4.38 -10.88 8.24
CA ALA A 124 3.98 -10.81 9.64
C ALA A 124 2.83 -11.76 10.03
N ILE A 125 2.24 -12.48 9.08
CA ILE A 125 1.17 -13.47 9.34
C ILE A 125 1.68 -14.90 9.14
N PRO A 126 1.04 -15.93 9.73
CA PRO A 126 1.38 -17.32 9.46
C PRO A 126 1.34 -17.64 7.95
N LYS A 127 2.27 -18.48 7.48
CA LYS A 127 2.41 -18.79 6.04
C LYS A 127 1.17 -19.49 5.46
N ASP A 128 0.49 -20.28 6.27
CA ASP A 128 -0.71 -21.04 5.96
C ASP A 128 -2.01 -20.33 6.37
N ALA A 129 -1.91 -19.08 6.83
CA ALA A 129 -3.07 -18.28 7.21
C ALA A 129 -4.08 -18.14 6.06
N LYS A 130 -5.37 -18.21 6.39
CA LYS A 130 -6.45 -17.91 5.44
C LYS A 130 -6.51 -16.41 5.20
N ILE A 131 -6.47 -16.00 3.94
CA ILE A 131 -6.48 -14.59 3.56
C ILE A 131 -7.82 -14.28 2.89
N MET A 132 -8.42 -13.16 3.28
CA MET A 132 -9.47 -12.49 2.52
C MET A 132 -8.95 -11.14 2.04
N VAL A 133 -9.44 -10.68 0.89
CA VAL A 133 -9.03 -9.40 0.29
C VAL A 133 -10.23 -8.56 -0.10
N ILE A 134 -10.15 -7.26 0.18
CA ILE A 134 -10.97 -6.21 -0.45
C ILE A 134 -10.04 -5.37 -1.32
N ARG A 135 -10.34 -5.29 -2.62
CA ARG A 135 -9.65 -4.41 -3.56
C ARG A 135 -10.28 -3.03 -3.51
N THR A 136 -9.48 -2.00 -3.34
CA THR A 136 -9.96 -0.62 -3.21
C THR A 136 -10.67 -0.16 -4.48
N GLU A 137 -10.21 -0.60 -5.65
CA GLU A 137 -10.78 -0.35 -6.97
C GLU A 137 -12.19 -0.94 -7.12
N HIS A 138 -12.47 -2.05 -6.41
CA HIS A 138 -13.71 -2.83 -6.47
C HIS A 138 -14.37 -2.94 -5.09
N MET A 139 -14.16 -1.95 -4.23
CA MET A 139 -14.45 -2.04 -2.79
C MET A 139 -15.92 -2.37 -2.49
N ALA A 140 -16.86 -1.83 -3.28
CA ALA A 140 -18.27 -2.11 -3.10
C ALA A 140 -18.61 -3.57 -3.41
N GLU A 141 -18.08 -4.12 -4.51
CA GLU A 141 -18.29 -5.51 -4.92
C GLU A 141 -17.71 -6.46 -3.87
N ASP A 142 -16.42 -6.30 -3.55
CA ASP A 142 -15.71 -7.22 -2.64
C ASP A 142 -16.31 -7.17 -1.22
N TRP A 143 -16.75 -5.99 -0.76
CA TRP A 143 -17.46 -5.86 0.53
C TRP A 143 -18.77 -6.66 0.53
N LEU A 144 -19.58 -6.53 -0.52
CA LEU A 144 -20.87 -7.20 -0.62
C LEU A 144 -20.71 -8.73 -0.71
N ASP A 145 -19.73 -9.19 -1.50
CA ASP A 145 -19.41 -10.61 -1.61
C ASP A 145 -18.99 -11.20 -0.24
N LEU A 146 -18.16 -10.49 0.52
CA LEU A 146 -17.76 -10.89 1.87
C LEU A 146 -18.93 -10.87 2.87
N GLU A 147 -19.77 -9.83 2.84
CA GLU A 147 -20.98 -9.76 3.68
C GLU A 147 -21.87 -10.98 3.47
N VAL A 148 -22.15 -11.35 2.22
CA VAL A 148 -22.94 -12.55 1.90
C VAL A 148 -22.21 -13.82 2.32
N GLY A 149 -20.90 -13.92 2.05
CA GLY A 149 -20.06 -15.07 2.42
C GLY A 149 -20.04 -15.36 3.92
N LEU A 150 -20.13 -14.32 4.76
CA LEU A 150 -20.20 -14.45 6.23
C LEU A 150 -21.62 -14.70 6.76
N GLY A 151 -22.59 -14.97 5.88
CA GLY A 151 -24.01 -15.17 6.22
C GLY A 151 -24.75 -13.88 6.56
N GLY A 152 -24.24 -12.74 6.08
CA GLY A 152 -24.85 -11.43 6.18
C GLY A 152 -25.98 -11.23 5.17
N LYS A 153 -26.42 -9.98 5.02
CA LYS A 153 -27.48 -9.62 4.06
C LYS A 153 -26.84 -9.21 2.74
N ASN A 154 -27.50 -9.56 1.63
CA ASN A 154 -27.18 -8.97 0.34
C ASN A 154 -27.70 -7.52 0.31
N TYR A 155 -26.80 -6.55 0.40
CA TYR A 155 -27.14 -5.14 0.26
C TYR A 155 -27.07 -4.74 -1.22
N THR A 156 -28.02 -3.94 -1.69
CA THR A 156 -28.05 -3.48 -3.09
C THR A 156 -27.07 -2.33 -3.37
N SER A 157 -26.63 -1.64 -2.32
CA SER A 157 -25.62 -0.58 -2.39
C SER A 157 -25.04 -0.33 -1.00
N ILE A 158 -23.79 0.10 -0.96
CA ILE A 158 -23.12 0.55 0.24
C ILE A 158 -22.42 1.88 -0.05
N SER A 159 -22.47 2.80 0.91
CA SER A 159 -21.78 4.09 0.83
C SER A 159 -20.60 4.06 1.78
N PHE A 160 -19.40 4.20 1.22
CA PHE A 160 -18.18 4.28 2.02
C PHE A 160 -17.92 5.74 2.44
N PRO A 161 -17.56 5.98 3.71
CA PRO A 161 -17.05 7.27 4.14
C PRO A 161 -15.85 7.66 3.27
N ARG A 162 -15.86 8.87 2.72
CA ARG A 162 -14.73 9.42 1.97
C ARG A 162 -14.05 10.48 2.81
N GLU A 163 -12.84 10.20 3.27
CA GLU A 163 -12.00 11.20 3.93
C GLU A 163 -10.97 11.75 2.95
N ASN A 164 -11.31 12.88 2.33
CA ASN A 164 -10.40 13.65 1.48
C ASN A 164 -9.88 14.87 2.26
N SER A 165 -9.30 14.64 3.44
CA SER A 165 -8.84 15.71 4.34
C SER A 165 -7.74 16.60 3.74
N GLN A 166 -7.02 16.10 2.72
CA GLN A 166 -6.02 16.84 1.95
C GLN A 166 -6.51 17.02 0.50
N PRO A 167 -6.74 18.26 0.01
CA PRO A 167 -7.09 18.48 -1.38
C PRO A 167 -5.90 18.10 -2.29
N LYS A 168 -6.13 17.14 -3.19
CA LYS A 168 -5.16 16.79 -4.23
C LYS A 168 -4.98 17.98 -5.16
N GLN A 169 -3.73 18.37 -5.39
CA GLN A 169 -3.42 19.42 -6.35
C GLN A 169 -3.34 18.82 -7.75
N GLU A 170 -3.61 19.61 -8.79
CA GLU A 170 -3.57 19.14 -10.19
C GLU A 170 -2.20 18.50 -10.54
N ARG A 171 -1.11 19.08 -10.03
CA ARG A 171 0.25 18.54 -10.18
C ARG A 171 0.42 17.12 -9.60
N ASP A 172 -0.40 16.72 -8.64
CA ASP A 172 -0.33 15.40 -8.01
C ASP A 172 -0.89 14.30 -8.92
N LEU A 173 -1.71 14.71 -9.90
CA LEU A 173 -2.30 13.82 -10.89
C LEU A 173 -1.34 13.51 -12.05
N ILE A 174 -0.38 14.40 -12.31
CA ILE A 174 0.59 14.29 -13.39
C ILE A 174 1.65 13.24 -13.04
N LEU A 175 1.79 12.24 -13.91
CA LEU A 175 2.86 11.24 -13.87
C LEU A 175 3.20 10.85 -15.32
N GLY A 176 4.41 11.15 -15.76
CA GLY A 176 4.88 10.77 -17.10
C GLY A 176 5.04 9.25 -17.25
N ASP A 177 4.99 8.74 -18.48
CA ASP A 177 5.12 7.30 -18.74
C ASP A 177 6.48 6.77 -18.29
N SER A 178 7.57 7.50 -18.55
CA SER A 178 8.93 7.12 -18.11
C SER A 178 9.03 7.09 -16.58
N GLU A 179 8.51 8.11 -15.91
CA GLU A 179 8.46 8.18 -14.44
C GLU A 179 7.61 7.05 -13.84
N ARG A 180 6.47 6.74 -14.48
CA ARG A 180 5.64 5.60 -14.10
C ARG A 180 6.41 4.29 -14.15
N MET A 181 7.14 4.04 -15.24
CA MET A 181 7.93 2.82 -15.38
C MET A 181 9.04 2.71 -14.32
N LEU A 182 9.70 3.82 -13.98
CA LEU A 182 10.69 3.85 -12.89
C LEU A 182 10.07 3.50 -11.54
N LEU A 183 8.89 4.04 -11.25
CA LEU A 183 8.16 3.73 -10.01
C LEU A 183 7.73 2.28 -9.96
N CYS A 184 7.16 1.75 -11.05
CA CYS A 184 6.74 0.36 -11.12
C CYS A 184 7.92 -0.59 -10.90
N HIS A 185 9.07 -0.30 -11.52
CA HIS A 185 10.29 -1.08 -11.33
C HIS A 185 10.70 -1.16 -9.85
N GLU A 186 10.77 -0.02 -9.15
CA GLU A 186 11.13 0.03 -7.74
C GLU A 186 10.05 -0.58 -6.82
N LEU A 187 8.78 -0.53 -7.23
CA LEU A 187 7.65 -1.18 -6.55
C LEU A 187 7.50 -2.66 -6.90
N CYS A 188 8.37 -3.25 -7.72
CA CYS A 188 8.17 -4.60 -8.23
C CYS A 188 7.92 -5.63 -7.11
N ALA A 189 8.68 -5.58 -6.01
CA ALA A 189 8.49 -6.51 -4.89
C ALA A 189 7.10 -6.36 -4.25
N GLU A 190 6.64 -5.12 -4.04
CA GLU A 190 5.28 -4.80 -3.56
C GLU A 190 4.21 -5.34 -4.54
N ILE A 191 4.46 -5.21 -5.85
CA ILE A 191 3.57 -5.72 -6.90
C ILE A 191 3.48 -7.25 -6.86
N GLN A 192 4.59 -7.96 -6.70
CA GLN A 192 4.55 -9.42 -6.61
C GLN A 192 3.81 -9.88 -5.34
N VAL A 193 3.97 -9.18 -4.21
CA VAL A 193 3.19 -9.48 -3.01
C VAL A 193 1.70 -9.20 -3.22
N TYR A 194 1.34 -8.09 -3.87
CA TYR A 194 -0.05 -7.78 -4.24
C TYR A 194 -0.68 -8.91 -5.09
N LYS A 195 0.02 -9.37 -6.13
CA LYS A 195 -0.41 -10.51 -6.96
C LYS A 195 -0.62 -11.77 -6.13
N SER A 196 0.35 -12.09 -5.27
CA SER A 196 0.27 -13.25 -4.38
C SER A 196 -0.88 -13.16 -3.37
N LEU A 197 -1.17 -11.98 -2.83
CA LEU A 197 -2.27 -11.78 -1.89
C LEU A 197 -3.61 -12.03 -2.58
N LEU A 198 -3.80 -11.50 -3.79
CA LEU A 198 -5.01 -11.73 -4.57
C LEU A 198 -5.19 -13.21 -4.93
N GLN A 199 -4.12 -13.86 -5.38
CA GLN A 199 -4.16 -15.27 -5.77
C GLN A 199 -4.42 -16.21 -4.59
N ARG A 200 -3.95 -15.87 -3.39
CA ARG A 200 -4.16 -16.67 -2.16
C ARG A 200 -5.50 -16.39 -1.48
N ALA A 201 -6.18 -15.31 -1.85
CA ALA A 201 -7.40 -14.88 -1.18
C ALA A 201 -8.55 -15.86 -1.43
N ILE A 202 -9.19 -16.33 -0.37
CA ILE A 202 -10.27 -17.32 -0.46
C ILE A 202 -11.56 -16.75 -1.07
N ASN A 203 -11.69 -15.42 -1.13
CA ASN A 203 -12.89 -14.72 -1.60
C ASN A 203 -12.70 -14.03 -2.97
N ILE A 204 -11.52 -14.13 -3.59
CA ILE A 204 -11.26 -13.58 -4.93
C ILE A 204 -11.39 -14.71 -5.94
N LYS A 205 -12.28 -14.53 -6.91
CA LYS A 205 -12.51 -15.48 -8.02
C LYS A 205 -11.49 -15.26 -9.14
N ASP A 206 -11.32 -16.25 -10.01
CA ASP A 206 -10.37 -16.19 -11.13
C ASP A 206 -10.63 -14.97 -12.05
N ASP A 207 -11.90 -14.67 -12.36
CA ASP A 207 -12.28 -13.52 -13.18
C ASP A 207 -12.00 -12.17 -12.49
N GLN A 208 -12.18 -12.11 -11.18
CA GLN A 208 -11.82 -10.95 -10.35
C GLN A 208 -10.30 -10.76 -10.31
N TYR A 209 -9.53 -11.84 -10.15
CA TYR A 209 -8.06 -11.81 -10.23
C TYR A 209 -7.59 -11.30 -11.59
N GLU A 210 -8.10 -11.87 -12.69
CA GLU A 210 -7.75 -11.45 -14.05
C GLU A 210 -8.11 -9.99 -14.34
N THR A 211 -9.23 -9.51 -13.78
CA THR A 211 -9.61 -8.09 -13.85
C THR A 211 -8.54 -7.22 -13.20
N SER A 212 -8.10 -7.57 -11.99
CA SER A 212 -7.03 -6.84 -11.30
C SER A 212 -5.68 -6.94 -12.01
N MET A 213 -5.36 -8.08 -12.64
CA MET A 213 -4.14 -8.21 -13.45
C MET A 213 -4.20 -7.37 -14.73
N LYS A 214 -5.38 -7.24 -15.34
CA LYS A 214 -5.59 -6.35 -16.50
C LYS A 214 -5.41 -4.88 -16.12
N GLU A 215 -5.96 -4.47 -14.98
CA GLU A 215 -5.81 -3.12 -14.44
C GLU A 215 -4.34 -2.82 -14.09
N LEU A 216 -3.68 -3.75 -13.41
CA LEU A 216 -2.25 -3.66 -13.09
C LEU A 216 -1.40 -3.59 -14.37
N ARG A 217 -1.72 -4.36 -15.41
CA ARG A 217 -0.99 -4.29 -16.70
C ARG A 217 -1.16 -2.95 -17.40
N ALA A 218 -2.29 -2.25 -17.17
CA ALA A 218 -2.48 -0.90 -17.69
C ALA A 218 -1.64 0.16 -16.97
N THR A 219 -1.27 -0.08 -15.70
CA THR A 219 -0.46 0.85 -14.89
C THR A 219 1.03 0.50 -14.89
N CYS A 220 1.38 -0.77 -14.67
CA CYS A 220 2.73 -1.32 -14.59
C CYS A 220 2.86 -2.56 -15.49
N PRO A 221 2.96 -2.39 -16.83
CA PRO A 221 2.87 -3.49 -17.79
C PRO A 221 3.96 -4.55 -17.62
N ASN A 222 5.20 -4.13 -17.34
CA ASN A 222 6.32 -5.07 -17.21
C ASN A 222 6.17 -5.91 -15.92
N GLU A 223 5.85 -5.26 -14.81
CA GLU A 223 5.77 -5.89 -13.49
C GLU A 223 4.54 -6.77 -13.33
N ALA A 224 3.46 -6.48 -14.07
CA ALA A 224 2.27 -7.34 -14.13
C ALA A 224 2.60 -8.74 -14.67
N ASP A 225 3.44 -8.82 -15.71
CA ASP A 225 3.68 -10.04 -16.48
C ASP A 225 4.87 -10.87 -16.01
N ILE A 226 5.82 -10.28 -15.28
CA ILE A 226 6.94 -11.04 -14.69
C ILE A 226 6.52 -11.76 -13.41
N GLU A 227 7.13 -12.91 -13.15
CA GLU A 227 6.97 -13.66 -11.90
C GLU A 227 7.93 -13.20 -10.80
N ARG A 228 9.08 -12.62 -11.19
CA ARG A 228 10.14 -12.20 -10.28
C ARG A 228 10.76 -10.89 -10.73
N CYS A 229 11.12 -10.06 -9.77
CA CYS A 229 11.82 -8.81 -9.99
C CYS A 229 13.28 -9.06 -10.41
N SER A 230 13.90 -8.06 -11.01
CA SER A 230 15.34 -8.10 -11.36
C SER A 230 16.26 -7.95 -10.14
N PHE A 231 15.68 -7.77 -8.95
CA PHE A 231 16.35 -7.66 -7.67
C PHE A 231 15.57 -8.44 -6.63
N ASP A 232 16.26 -8.92 -5.60
CA ASP A 232 15.59 -9.62 -4.50
C ASP A 232 14.77 -8.65 -3.64
N PRO A 233 13.60 -9.08 -3.14
CA PRO A 233 12.88 -8.33 -2.11
C PRO A 233 13.80 -8.04 -0.92
N PRO A 234 13.71 -6.86 -0.29
CA PRO A 234 14.51 -6.55 0.89
C PRO A 234 14.30 -7.57 2.01
N ASP A 235 15.37 -7.91 2.73
CA ASP A 235 15.24 -8.62 4.00
C ASP A 235 14.63 -7.69 5.05
N ILE A 236 13.46 -8.07 5.55
CA ILE A 236 12.69 -7.32 6.55
C ILE A 236 12.58 -8.06 7.88
N SER A 237 13.34 -9.12 8.13
CA SER A 237 13.22 -9.90 9.39
C SER A 237 13.33 -9.01 10.62
N ARG A 238 14.33 -8.13 10.67
CA ARG A 238 14.48 -7.17 11.79
C ARG A 238 13.27 -6.23 11.92
N LYS A 239 12.69 -5.79 10.81
CA LYS A 239 11.51 -4.91 10.81
C LYS A 239 10.27 -5.67 11.30
N ILE A 240 10.16 -6.97 11.04
CA ILE A 240 9.11 -7.79 11.64
C ILE A 240 9.32 -7.85 13.15
N ASP A 241 10.53 -8.18 13.61
CA ASP A 241 10.86 -8.27 15.04
C ASP A 241 10.57 -6.95 15.78
N ASP A 242 11.02 -5.82 15.22
CA ASP A 242 10.89 -4.50 15.84
C ASP A 242 9.43 -4.01 15.95
N PHE A 243 8.52 -4.44 15.06
CA PHE A 243 7.18 -3.83 14.92
C PHE A 243 5.98 -4.79 15.09
N ARG A 244 6.18 -6.10 14.96
CA ARG A 244 5.15 -7.09 15.28
C ARG A 244 5.10 -7.42 16.77
N GLY A 245 6.25 -7.28 17.46
CA GLY A 245 6.43 -7.73 18.84
C GLY A 245 6.77 -9.21 18.95
N ASP A 246 7.23 -9.64 20.13
CA ASP A 246 7.67 -11.01 20.44
C ASP A 246 6.48 -11.99 20.48
N VAL A 247 5.97 -12.40 19.32
CA VAL A 247 5.04 -13.54 19.21
C VAL A 247 5.74 -14.66 18.44
N PRO A 248 6.28 -15.69 19.14
CA PRO A 248 7.00 -16.78 18.49
C PRO A 248 6.08 -17.59 17.56
N PHE A 249 6.65 -18.03 16.43
CA PHE A 249 6.03 -18.91 15.43
C PHE A 249 6.04 -20.38 15.88
#